data_AF-A0A2W2CUJ3-F1
#
_entry.id   AF-A0A2W2CUJ3-F1
#
_cell.length_a   1.000
_cell.length_b   1.000
_cell.length_c   1.000
_cell.angle_alpha   90.00
_cell.angle_beta   90.00
_cell.angle_gamma   90.00
#
_symmetry.space_group_name_H-M   'P 1'
#
loop_
_entity.id
_entity.type
_entity.pdbx_description
1 polymer ?
#
loop_
_entity_poly.entity_id
_entity_poly.type
_entity_poly.pdbx_seq_one_letter_code
_entity_poly.pdbx_strand_id
1 'polypeptide(L)'
;MRINEIESSGGDPGDWVELANPSAADVDIAGFQVRDDDDTHVWTAPAGTVVPAGGHLVVEETELGFGLGGGDAVRLSGADGAQLDSYTWTEHARTTYGRCPDGAGAFAVTVAPTKGAANSCAGDPDAPAPWPGGPDVSTVDRADDFDGDLSGLDYADGVLWAVDNGRGLLHRLEWDGAVWTNTAEDGWAEGKQLRYPGGVGTPDSEGVTVTGDGSIVVGTERDNDADDVSLLSLLRYDVTGADASLTATTEWDLTADLPPTGANAGIEAVEWVPDEALVDLGFSDASTGAAYDPDGYPAHGGGVYFVGVEGTGLVHAYLLSDDGDAHRLATLDPELAGVMALDFDLATGTLWVVCDNGCDGTSSLLEVGDDGAFAVMGQVARPEGMANLNSEGFAITPVEQCAVGVRPVYWADDDDTDGHSLWAGTLPCPDDPEQPGGEDGTDDGSDAGTDDGTDDGGADDGGAGGTESGGDDGTGDGGEELPDTGAGSGLLVVGALLTLAGLTVAVAGRRRRGLGLS
;
A
#
# COMPACT_ATOMS: atom_id res chain seq x y z
N MET A 1 -0.16 -10.71 -27.31
CA MET A 1 -1.53 -11.27 -27.20
C MET A 1 -1.48 -12.74 -26.88
N ARG A 2 -2.38 -13.18 -26.02
CA ARG A 2 -2.58 -14.56 -25.55
C ARG A 2 -4.02 -14.71 -25.07
N ILE A 3 -4.50 -15.94 -24.96
CA ILE A 3 -5.80 -16.24 -24.32
C ILE A 3 -5.58 -16.14 -22.80
N ASN A 4 -6.45 -15.44 -22.09
CA ASN A 4 -6.33 -15.21 -20.65
C ASN A 4 -7.32 -16.04 -19.85
N GLU A 5 -8.61 -15.94 -20.18
CA GLU A 5 -9.69 -16.60 -19.47
C GLU A 5 -10.78 -17.07 -20.45
N ILE A 6 -11.40 -18.21 -20.16
CA ILE A 6 -12.41 -18.86 -21.01
C ILE A 6 -13.58 -19.33 -20.13
N GLU A 7 -14.79 -18.89 -20.46
CA GLU A 7 -16.05 -19.37 -19.89
C GLU A 7 -16.83 -20.11 -20.97
N SER A 8 -17.32 -21.32 -20.65
CA SER A 8 -17.90 -22.26 -21.64
C SER A 8 -19.23 -22.89 -21.21
N SER A 9 -19.79 -22.54 -20.05
CA SER A 9 -21.03 -23.17 -19.57
C SER A 9 -21.86 -22.33 -18.60
N GLY A 10 -21.36 -21.20 -18.11
CA GLY A 10 -21.99 -20.45 -17.02
C GLY A 10 -21.94 -18.92 -17.14
N GLY A 11 -21.48 -18.37 -18.27
CA GLY A 11 -21.38 -16.93 -18.46
C GLY A 11 -22.74 -16.25 -18.65
N ASP A 12 -22.81 -14.97 -18.26
CA ASP A 12 -23.92 -14.06 -18.54
C ASP A 12 -23.40 -12.95 -19.46
N PRO A 13 -23.98 -12.72 -20.66
CA PRO A 13 -25.14 -13.41 -21.27
C PRO A 13 -24.87 -14.77 -21.91
N GLY A 14 -23.63 -15.25 -21.97
CA GLY A 14 -23.27 -16.54 -22.58
C GLY A 14 -21.78 -16.82 -22.47
N ASP A 15 -21.27 -17.72 -23.31
CA ASP A 15 -19.84 -18.07 -23.36
C ASP A 15 -18.98 -16.85 -23.73
N TRP A 16 -17.70 -16.87 -23.35
CA TRP A 16 -16.79 -15.81 -23.75
C TRP A 16 -15.32 -16.24 -23.72
N VAL A 17 -14.51 -15.55 -24.51
CA VAL A 17 -13.05 -15.68 -24.54
C VAL A 17 -12.44 -14.34 -24.23
N GLU A 18 -11.54 -14.28 -23.25
CA GLU A 18 -10.74 -13.10 -22.97
C GLU A 18 -9.32 -13.23 -23.52
N LEU A 19 -8.84 -12.17 -24.14
CA LEU A 19 -7.47 -12.01 -24.60
C LEU A 19 -6.75 -10.98 -23.75
N ALA A 20 -5.51 -11.27 -23.33
CA ALA A 20 -4.67 -10.33 -22.60
C ALA A 20 -3.54 -9.76 -23.47
N ASN A 21 -3.25 -8.48 -23.27
CA ASN A 21 -2.07 -7.80 -23.79
C ASN A 21 -0.97 -7.68 -22.71
N PRO A 22 0.01 -8.60 -22.65
CA PRO A 22 1.11 -8.50 -21.68
C PRO A 22 2.08 -7.33 -21.87
N SER A 23 2.07 -6.65 -23.02
CA SER A 23 3.12 -5.66 -23.29
C SER A 23 2.80 -4.31 -22.68
N ALA A 24 3.85 -3.53 -22.41
CA ALA A 24 3.79 -2.12 -22.01
C ALA A 24 3.42 -1.16 -23.17
N ALA A 25 2.80 -1.68 -24.23
CA ALA A 25 2.37 -0.90 -25.38
C ALA A 25 1.03 -1.44 -25.88
N ASP A 26 0.21 -0.54 -26.40
CA ASP A 26 -1.03 -0.85 -27.09
C ASP A 26 -0.78 -1.78 -28.29
N VAL A 27 -1.65 -2.77 -28.46
CA VAL A 27 -1.56 -3.73 -29.57
C VAL A 27 -2.82 -3.62 -30.44
N ASP A 28 -2.64 -3.20 -31.69
CA ASP A 28 -3.66 -3.35 -32.74
C ASP A 28 -3.75 -4.82 -33.14
N ILE A 29 -4.92 -5.41 -32.92
CA ILE A 29 -5.20 -6.81 -33.22
C ILE A 29 -6.15 -6.96 -34.41
N ALA A 30 -6.37 -5.92 -35.21
CA ALA A 30 -7.21 -6.00 -36.39
C ALA A 30 -6.84 -7.20 -37.28
N GLY A 31 -7.84 -8.05 -37.58
CA GLY A 31 -7.65 -9.26 -38.38
C GLY A 31 -7.16 -10.50 -37.62
N PHE A 32 -6.88 -10.40 -36.31
CA PHE A 32 -6.63 -11.57 -35.46
C PHE A 32 -7.87 -12.46 -35.43
N GLN A 33 -7.67 -13.75 -35.24
CA GLN A 33 -8.74 -14.74 -35.27
C GLN A 33 -8.82 -15.55 -33.98
N VAL A 34 -10.05 -15.76 -33.51
CA VAL A 34 -10.39 -16.73 -32.46
C VAL A 34 -11.25 -17.82 -33.08
N ARG A 35 -10.92 -19.08 -32.77
CA ARG A 35 -11.60 -20.29 -33.25
C ARG A 35 -11.79 -21.25 -32.08
N ASP A 36 -12.83 -22.07 -32.13
CA ASP A 36 -12.97 -23.23 -31.23
C ASP A 36 -12.29 -24.47 -31.83
N ASP A 37 -12.69 -25.71 -31.56
CA ASP A 37 -12.14 -26.91 -32.21
C ASP A 37 -12.58 -27.13 -33.68
N ASP A 38 -13.60 -26.42 -34.17
CA ASP A 38 -14.08 -26.46 -35.55
C ASP A 38 -13.44 -25.33 -36.39
N ASP A 39 -12.76 -25.69 -37.48
CA ASP A 39 -12.13 -24.72 -38.38
C ASP A 39 -13.12 -23.79 -39.12
N THR A 40 -14.42 -24.07 -39.04
CA THR A 40 -15.47 -23.23 -39.62
C THR A 40 -15.99 -22.15 -38.67
N HIS A 41 -15.75 -22.29 -37.37
CA HIS A 41 -16.08 -21.29 -36.35
C HIS A 41 -14.94 -20.29 -36.23
N VAL A 42 -15.19 -19.06 -36.68
CA VAL A 42 -14.15 -18.02 -36.76
C VAL A 42 -14.74 -16.68 -36.38
N TRP A 43 -14.23 -16.12 -35.29
CA TRP A 43 -14.32 -14.69 -35.02
C TRP A 43 -13.07 -13.99 -35.57
N THR A 44 -13.24 -12.81 -36.15
CA THR A 44 -12.13 -11.98 -36.64
C THR A 44 -12.25 -10.59 -36.05
N ALA A 45 -11.21 -10.15 -35.35
CA ALA A 45 -11.14 -8.82 -34.76
C ALA A 45 -11.37 -7.74 -35.84
N PRO A 46 -12.36 -6.84 -35.65
CA PRO A 46 -12.63 -5.74 -36.58
C PRO A 46 -11.44 -4.80 -36.78
N ALA A 47 -11.50 -3.99 -37.82
CA ALA A 47 -10.51 -2.93 -38.02
C ALA A 47 -10.60 -1.90 -36.89
N GLY A 48 -9.45 -1.49 -36.35
CA GLY A 48 -9.35 -0.53 -35.26
C GLY A 48 -9.49 -1.12 -33.85
N THR A 49 -9.52 -2.45 -33.72
CA THR A 49 -9.49 -3.10 -32.40
C THR A 49 -8.08 -3.01 -31.81
N VAL A 50 -7.92 -2.14 -30.82
CA VAL A 50 -6.69 -1.95 -30.06
C VAL A 50 -6.92 -2.45 -28.64
N VAL A 51 -6.01 -3.29 -28.14
CA VAL A 51 -5.98 -3.70 -26.73
C VAL A 51 -4.91 -2.86 -26.03
N PRO A 52 -5.25 -2.06 -25.02
CA PRO A 52 -4.29 -1.20 -24.31
C PRO A 52 -3.12 -2.00 -23.72
N ALA A 53 -2.01 -1.32 -23.45
CA ALA A 53 -0.92 -1.88 -22.65
C ALA A 53 -1.46 -2.48 -21.34
N GLY A 54 -1.10 -3.73 -21.04
CA GLY A 54 -1.61 -4.45 -19.85
C GLY A 54 -3.11 -4.79 -19.87
N GLY A 55 -3.85 -4.40 -20.92
CA GLY A 55 -5.30 -4.52 -20.97
C GLY A 55 -5.86 -5.87 -21.44
N HIS A 56 -7.17 -6.00 -21.32
CA HIS A 56 -7.96 -7.17 -21.73
C HIS A 56 -8.92 -6.85 -22.88
N LEU A 57 -9.23 -7.86 -23.70
CA LEU A 57 -10.37 -7.84 -24.62
C LEU A 57 -11.23 -9.07 -24.38
N VAL A 58 -12.49 -8.85 -24.03
CA VAL A 58 -13.51 -9.90 -23.92
C VAL A 58 -14.26 -10.01 -25.23
N VAL A 59 -14.37 -11.23 -25.76
CA VAL A 59 -15.19 -11.56 -26.93
C VAL A 59 -16.33 -12.46 -26.49
N GLU A 60 -17.53 -11.89 -26.42
CA GLU A 60 -18.76 -12.56 -25.97
C GLU A 60 -19.30 -13.53 -27.04
N GLU A 61 -20.11 -14.53 -26.65
CA GLU A 61 -20.72 -15.53 -27.55
C GLU A 61 -21.46 -14.88 -28.73
N THR A 62 -22.17 -13.78 -28.48
CA THR A 62 -22.89 -13.05 -29.54
C THR A 62 -21.95 -12.44 -30.57
N GLU A 63 -20.73 -12.09 -30.18
CA GLU A 63 -19.70 -11.61 -31.08
C GLU A 63 -18.97 -12.76 -31.76
N LEU A 64 -18.63 -13.82 -31.01
CA LEU A 64 -18.04 -15.05 -31.56
C LEU A 64 -18.92 -15.63 -32.67
N GLY A 65 -20.23 -15.66 -32.46
CA GLY A 65 -21.22 -16.24 -33.36
C GLY A 65 -21.35 -17.76 -33.22
N PHE A 66 -20.72 -18.35 -32.21
CA PHE A 66 -20.74 -19.77 -31.85
C PHE A 66 -20.48 -19.88 -30.33
N GLY A 67 -20.97 -20.96 -29.72
CA GLY A 67 -20.71 -21.29 -28.31
C GLY A 67 -19.54 -22.27 -28.15
N LEU A 68 -19.07 -22.43 -26.93
CA LEU A 68 -17.94 -23.27 -26.54
C LEU A 68 -18.44 -24.55 -25.85
N GLY A 69 -18.02 -25.70 -26.36
CA GLY A 69 -18.50 -27.00 -25.94
C GLY A 69 -17.84 -27.57 -24.67
N GLY A 70 -18.44 -28.64 -24.13
CA GLY A 70 -17.90 -29.34 -22.96
C GLY A 70 -16.55 -30.00 -23.21
N GLY A 71 -16.24 -30.43 -24.44
CA GLY A 71 -14.90 -30.86 -24.82
C GLY A 71 -14.54 -30.15 -26.11
N ASP A 72 -13.70 -29.13 -26.00
CA ASP A 72 -13.49 -28.12 -27.03
C ASP A 72 -12.13 -27.43 -26.85
N ALA A 73 -11.84 -26.41 -27.65
CA ALA A 73 -10.63 -25.62 -27.61
C ALA A 73 -10.92 -24.13 -27.83
N VAL A 74 -9.95 -23.28 -27.52
CA VAL A 74 -9.82 -21.93 -28.07
C VAL A 74 -8.47 -21.84 -28.75
N ARG A 75 -8.43 -21.30 -29.97
CA ARG A 75 -7.22 -21.10 -30.76
C ARG A 75 -7.15 -19.64 -31.20
N LEU A 76 -6.08 -18.96 -30.80
CA LEU A 76 -5.80 -17.58 -31.16
C LEU A 76 -4.73 -17.55 -32.26
N SER A 77 -5.01 -16.84 -33.35
CA SER A 77 -4.06 -16.61 -34.44
C SER A 77 -3.92 -15.13 -34.78
N GLY A 78 -2.72 -14.73 -35.20
CA GLY A 78 -2.45 -13.39 -35.72
C GLY A 78 -3.08 -13.16 -37.09
N ALA A 79 -3.05 -11.91 -37.56
CA ALA A 79 -3.60 -11.51 -38.86
C ALA A 79 -2.92 -12.19 -40.07
N ASP A 80 -1.69 -12.71 -39.89
CA ASP A 80 -0.95 -13.49 -40.88
C ASP A 80 -1.33 -14.99 -40.87
N GLY A 81 -2.21 -15.40 -39.95
CA GLY A 81 -2.66 -16.77 -39.77
C GLY A 81 -1.75 -17.63 -38.89
N ALA A 82 -0.67 -17.08 -38.32
CA ALA A 82 0.17 -17.80 -37.37
C ALA A 82 -0.58 -17.99 -36.04
N GLN A 83 -0.65 -19.24 -35.55
CA GLN A 83 -1.21 -19.51 -34.23
C GLN A 83 -0.31 -18.91 -33.15
N LEU A 84 -0.88 -18.05 -32.32
CA LEU A 84 -0.21 -17.36 -31.22
C LEU A 84 -0.39 -18.13 -29.91
N ASP A 85 -1.58 -18.69 -29.69
CA ASP A 85 -1.91 -19.37 -28.45
C ASP A 85 -3.05 -20.38 -28.66
N SER A 86 -3.17 -21.34 -27.75
CA SER A 86 -4.30 -22.26 -27.74
C SER A 86 -4.49 -22.93 -26.40
N TYR A 87 -5.74 -23.20 -26.06
CA TYR A 87 -6.10 -24.05 -24.92
C TYR A 87 -7.15 -25.08 -25.34
N THR A 88 -7.08 -26.28 -24.77
CA THR A 88 -8.01 -27.38 -25.08
C THR A 88 -8.40 -28.07 -23.78
N TRP A 89 -9.67 -28.39 -23.64
CA TRP A 89 -10.24 -29.04 -22.48
C TRP A 89 -11.13 -30.23 -22.88
N THR A 90 -11.48 -31.05 -21.90
CA THR A 90 -12.31 -32.25 -22.10
C THR A 90 -13.68 -32.17 -21.46
N GLU A 91 -13.83 -31.29 -20.45
CA GLU A 91 -15.06 -31.01 -19.73
C GLU A 91 -15.12 -29.49 -19.46
N HIS A 92 -16.31 -28.91 -19.30
CA HIS A 92 -16.43 -27.51 -18.88
C HIS A 92 -15.70 -27.27 -17.56
N ALA A 93 -15.12 -26.08 -17.39
CA ALA A 93 -14.63 -25.66 -16.08
C ALA A 93 -15.79 -25.57 -15.08
N ARG A 94 -15.47 -25.71 -13.79
CA ARG A 94 -16.46 -25.48 -12.72
C ARG A 94 -16.85 -24.00 -12.60
N THR A 95 -15.90 -23.13 -12.96
CA THR A 95 -15.97 -21.68 -13.03
C THR A 95 -15.51 -21.32 -14.44
N THR A 96 -14.28 -20.83 -14.62
CA THR A 96 -13.65 -20.60 -15.92
C THR A 96 -12.31 -21.32 -16.00
N TYR A 97 -11.75 -21.41 -17.22
CA TYR A 97 -10.35 -21.73 -17.41
C TYR A 97 -9.55 -20.43 -17.56
N GLY A 98 -8.75 -20.09 -16.55
CA GLY A 98 -7.94 -18.88 -16.51
C GLY A 98 -6.45 -19.20 -16.40
N ARG A 99 -5.57 -18.28 -16.84
CA ARG A 99 -4.14 -18.39 -16.62
C ARG A 99 -3.80 -18.09 -15.16
N CYS A 100 -3.05 -18.99 -14.53
CA CYS A 100 -2.68 -18.87 -13.12
C CYS A 100 -1.16 -19.06 -12.92
N PRO A 101 -0.40 -18.01 -12.56
CA PRO A 101 -0.81 -16.61 -12.30
C PRO A 101 -1.41 -15.89 -13.52
N ASP A 102 -2.19 -14.83 -13.28
CA ASP A 102 -2.87 -14.06 -14.34
C ASP A 102 -1.93 -13.67 -15.49
N GLY A 103 -2.45 -13.79 -16.71
CA GLY A 103 -1.72 -13.48 -17.94
C GLY A 103 -0.59 -14.45 -18.28
N ALA A 104 0.25 -14.89 -17.36
CA ALA A 104 1.48 -15.61 -17.69
C ALA A 104 1.39 -17.13 -17.47
N GLY A 105 0.58 -17.55 -16.50
CA GLY A 105 0.55 -18.90 -15.97
C GLY A 105 -0.04 -19.95 -16.90
N ALA A 106 -0.01 -21.20 -16.43
CA ALA A 106 -0.74 -22.29 -17.06
C ALA A 106 -2.23 -22.13 -16.81
N PHE A 107 -3.06 -22.65 -17.71
CA PHE A 107 -4.49 -22.67 -17.48
C PHE A 107 -4.85 -23.58 -16.30
N ALA A 108 -5.64 -23.05 -15.38
CA ALA A 108 -6.24 -23.74 -14.25
C ALA A 108 -7.73 -23.37 -14.15
N VAL A 109 -8.46 -24.08 -13.28
CA VAL A 109 -9.83 -23.67 -12.93
C VAL A 109 -9.72 -22.51 -11.93
N THR A 110 -10.30 -21.36 -12.28
CA THR A 110 -10.29 -20.15 -11.44
C THR A 110 -11.17 -20.33 -10.19
N VAL A 111 -11.02 -19.44 -9.21
CA VAL A 111 -11.90 -19.39 -8.04
C VAL A 111 -13.23 -18.72 -8.37
N ALA A 112 -13.19 -17.68 -9.21
CA ALA A 112 -14.36 -16.98 -9.73
C ALA A 112 -14.10 -16.50 -11.18
N PRO A 113 -15.15 -16.31 -12.00
CA PRO A 113 -15.02 -15.66 -13.31
C PRO A 113 -14.58 -14.19 -13.17
N THR A 114 -13.59 -13.76 -13.94
CA THR A 114 -12.95 -12.42 -13.81
C THR A 114 -12.97 -11.63 -15.12
N LYS A 115 -14.11 -11.65 -15.82
CA LYS A 115 -14.33 -10.96 -17.11
C LYS A 115 -13.84 -9.50 -17.08
N GLY A 116 -12.81 -9.19 -17.86
CA GLY A 116 -12.19 -7.87 -18.02
C GLY A 116 -11.12 -7.52 -16.98
N ALA A 117 -10.85 -8.40 -16.02
CA ALA A 117 -9.96 -8.17 -14.87
C ALA A 117 -8.91 -9.29 -14.74
N ALA A 118 -8.00 -9.15 -13.78
CA ALA A 118 -7.00 -10.19 -13.50
C ALA A 118 -7.66 -11.49 -13.03
N ASN A 119 -7.17 -12.64 -13.51
CA ASN A 119 -7.65 -13.96 -13.13
C ASN A 119 -7.59 -14.19 -11.62
N SER A 120 -8.69 -14.70 -11.05
CA SER A 120 -8.73 -15.15 -9.65
C SER A 120 -8.25 -16.60 -9.54
N CYS A 121 -7.00 -16.80 -9.14
CA CYS A 121 -6.36 -18.11 -9.06
C CYS A 121 -6.37 -18.70 -7.65
N ALA A 122 -6.38 -20.04 -7.59
CA ALA A 122 -6.32 -20.73 -6.31
C ALA A 122 -4.95 -20.52 -5.66
N GLY A 123 -4.94 -19.88 -4.49
CA GLY A 123 -3.73 -19.51 -3.77
C GLY A 123 -3.19 -18.11 -4.13
N ASP A 124 -3.91 -17.33 -4.93
CA ASP A 124 -3.73 -15.88 -4.91
C ASP A 124 -4.14 -15.35 -3.53
N PRO A 125 -3.52 -14.25 -3.06
CA PRO A 125 -4.01 -13.56 -1.88
C PRO A 125 -5.48 -13.17 -2.10
N ASP A 126 -6.31 -13.32 -1.07
CA ASP A 126 -7.69 -12.86 -1.13
C ASP A 126 -7.68 -11.35 -1.41
N ALA A 127 -8.62 -10.88 -2.24
CA ALA A 127 -8.77 -9.44 -2.45
C ALA A 127 -9.00 -8.74 -1.10
N PRO A 128 -8.42 -7.54 -0.89
CA PRO A 128 -8.62 -6.82 0.36
C PRO A 128 -10.11 -6.60 0.64
N ALA A 129 -10.52 -6.73 1.89
CA ALA A 129 -11.87 -6.41 2.31
C ALA A 129 -12.14 -4.91 2.13
N PRO A 130 -13.41 -4.48 1.98
CA PRO A 130 -13.72 -3.06 1.96
C PRO A 130 -13.22 -2.33 3.21
N TRP A 131 -12.87 -1.05 3.06
CA TRP A 131 -12.52 -0.18 4.18
C TRP A 131 -13.57 -0.28 5.30
N PRO A 132 -13.18 -0.53 6.56
CA PRO A 132 -14.14 -0.79 7.63
C PRO A 132 -14.88 0.47 8.12
N GLY A 133 -14.39 1.66 7.80
CA GLY A 133 -15.05 2.91 8.16
C GLY A 133 -15.91 3.53 7.07
N GLY A 134 -16.18 4.83 7.17
CA GLY A 134 -16.93 5.56 6.16
C GLY A 134 -16.21 5.59 4.80
N PRO A 135 -16.95 5.58 3.67
CA PRO A 135 -16.34 5.54 2.34
C PRO A 135 -15.77 6.90 1.91
N ASP A 136 -16.24 7.99 2.50
CA ASP A 136 -15.88 9.35 2.13
C ASP A 136 -14.58 9.80 2.80
N VAL A 137 -13.73 10.50 2.04
CA VAL A 137 -12.56 11.23 2.55
C VAL A 137 -12.65 12.72 2.23
N SER A 138 -11.97 13.54 3.03
CA SER A 138 -11.89 14.99 2.84
C SER A 138 -10.50 15.51 3.12
N THR A 139 -10.08 16.56 2.41
CA THR A 139 -8.84 17.27 2.73
C THR A 139 -8.98 18.01 4.06
N VAL A 140 -7.91 17.99 4.85
CA VAL A 140 -7.87 18.55 6.21
C VAL A 140 -6.64 19.43 6.46
N ASP A 141 -6.04 19.93 5.40
CA ASP A 141 -5.09 21.02 5.32
C ASP A 141 -5.65 22.13 4.41
N ARG A 142 -5.01 23.31 4.40
CA ARG A 142 -5.33 24.31 3.36
C ARG A 142 -4.51 23.99 2.13
N ALA A 143 -5.06 24.35 0.97
CA ALA A 143 -4.32 24.20 -0.27
C ALA A 143 -2.98 24.94 -0.20
N ASP A 144 -1.91 24.27 -0.62
CA ASP A 144 -0.53 24.76 -0.60
C ASP A 144 0.04 25.06 0.81
N ASP A 145 -0.56 24.53 1.90
CA ASP A 145 0.06 24.59 3.25
C ASP A 145 1.32 23.71 3.31
N PHE A 146 1.35 22.65 2.49
CA PHE A 146 2.50 21.81 2.17
C PHE A 146 2.77 21.91 0.65
N ASP A 147 3.93 21.45 0.19
CA ASP A 147 4.40 21.61 -1.20
C ASP A 147 4.84 20.27 -1.82
N GLY A 148 4.29 19.16 -1.29
CA GLY A 148 4.78 17.79 -1.48
C GLY A 148 5.60 17.34 -0.28
N ASP A 149 6.16 16.13 -0.35
CA ASP A 149 7.16 15.59 0.58
C ASP A 149 6.60 15.24 1.99
N LEU A 150 5.29 15.37 2.23
CA LEU A 150 4.68 15.05 3.53
C LEU A 150 4.48 13.54 3.67
N SER A 151 5.23 12.95 4.59
CA SER A 151 5.31 11.51 4.79
C SER A 151 4.69 11.13 6.15
N GLY A 152 5.36 10.31 6.95
CA GLY A 152 4.88 9.69 8.18
C GLY A 152 4.06 10.60 9.09
N LEU A 153 3.00 10.03 9.65
CA LEU A 153 2.09 10.66 10.61
C LEU A 153 2.08 9.89 11.92
N ASP A 154 1.86 10.61 13.01
CA ASP A 154 1.46 10.01 14.29
C ASP A 154 0.58 10.99 15.09
N TYR A 155 -0.38 10.46 15.86
CA TYR A 155 -1.28 11.26 16.68
C TYR A 155 -1.03 11.02 18.16
N ALA A 156 -0.73 12.10 18.89
CA ALA A 156 -0.62 12.04 20.35
C ALA A 156 -1.13 13.33 21.01
N ASP A 157 -1.94 13.18 22.07
CA ASP A 157 -2.38 14.28 22.94
C ASP A 157 -3.02 15.49 22.20
N GLY A 158 -3.75 15.23 21.11
CA GLY A 158 -4.41 16.28 20.32
C GLY A 158 -3.51 16.97 19.30
N VAL A 159 -2.31 16.44 19.08
CA VAL A 159 -1.35 16.89 18.07
C VAL A 159 -1.24 15.80 17.02
N LEU A 160 -1.31 16.20 15.76
CA LEU A 160 -0.87 15.37 14.64
C LEU A 160 0.57 15.76 14.31
N TRP A 161 1.49 14.83 14.53
CA TRP A 161 2.88 14.95 14.13
C TRP A 161 3.01 14.47 12.70
N ALA A 162 3.79 15.18 11.90
CA ALA A 162 4.05 14.83 10.52
C ALA A 162 5.51 15.12 10.19
N VAL A 163 6.14 14.28 9.37
CA VAL A 163 7.47 14.53 8.83
C VAL A 163 7.39 14.92 7.36
N ASP A 164 8.35 15.73 6.94
CA ASP A 164 8.55 16.15 5.57
C ASP A 164 9.92 15.68 5.12
N ASN A 165 9.95 14.73 4.18
CA ASN A 165 11.17 14.02 3.81
C ASN A 165 12.15 14.92 3.04
N GLY A 166 11.69 15.60 2.00
CA GLY A 166 12.51 16.40 1.10
C GLY A 166 13.21 17.57 1.79
N ARG A 167 12.55 18.24 2.74
CA ARG A 167 13.13 19.36 3.51
C ARG A 167 13.67 18.92 4.86
N GLY A 168 13.36 17.72 5.34
CA GLY A 168 13.75 17.21 6.66
C GLY A 168 13.13 18.03 7.79
N LEU A 169 11.82 18.25 7.72
CA LEU A 169 11.07 18.99 8.75
C LEU A 169 10.24 18.05 9.61
N LEU A 170 10.05 18.44 10.87
CA LEU A 170 9.00 17.91 11.72
C LEU A 170 7.94 19.00 11.90
N HIS A 171 6.69 18.63 11.66
CA HIS A 171 5.54 19.47 11.88
C HIS A 171 4.82 19.08 13.18
N ARG A 172 4.28 20.09 13.86
CA ARG A 172 3.47 19.93 15.06
C ARG A 172 2.12 20.57 14.78
N LEU A 173 1.19 19.77 14.27
CA LEU A 173 -0.07 20.25 13.75
C LEU A 173 -1.14 20.24 14.85
N GLU A 174 -1.85 21.35 14.96
CA GLU A 174 -2.99 21.52 15.85
C GLU A 174 -4.27 21.67 15.03
N TRP A 175 -5.35 21.03 15.50
CA TRP A 175 -6.65 21.13 14.88
C TRP A 175 -7.31 22.47 15.17
N ASP A 176 -7.63 23.26 14.13
CA ASP A 176 -8.27 24.57 14.30
C ASP A 176 -9.81 24.54 14.30
N GLY A 177 -10.39 23.33 14.15
CA GLY A 177 -11.82 23.10 13.97
C GLY A 177 -12.22 22.79 12.53
N ALA A 178 -11.32 22.96 11.56
CA ALA A 178 -11.54 22.67 10.15
C ALA A 178 -10.32 22.02 9.48
N VAL A 179 -9.11 22.44 9.81
CA VAL A 179 -7.86 21.92 9.24
C VAL A 179 -6.78 21.79 10.31
N TRP A 180 -5.81 20.92 10.03
CA TRP A 180 -4.54 20.79 10.73
C TRP A 180 -3.59 21.89 10.28
N THR A 181 -2.96 22.58 11.22
CA THR A 181 -2.02 23.66 10.91
C THR A 181 -0.95 23.77 11.98
N ASN A 182 0.25 24.21 11.58
CA ASN A 182 1.30 24.49 12.54
C ASN A 182 0.95 25.65 13.46
N THR A 183 1.33 25.53 14.73
CA THR A 183 1.26 26.68 15.65
C THR A 183 2.35 27.71 15.35
N ALA A 184 2.04 28.99 15.52
CA ALA A 184 3.02 30.08 15.37
C ALA A 184 3.95 30.22 16.60
N GLU A 185 3.72 29.43 17.65
CA GLU A 185 4.47 29.48 18.91
C GLU A 185 5.72 28.58 18.86
N ASP A 186 6.68 28.86 19.75
CA ASP A 186 7.88 28.04 20.00
C ASP A 186 8.66 27.54 18.77
N GLY A 187 8.63 28.32 17.68
CA GLY A 187 9.38 28.05 16.47
C GLY A 187 8.73 27.05 15.51
N TRP A 188 7.44 26.75 15.65
CA TRP A 188 6.73 25.75 14.84
C TRP A 188 6.07 26.29 13.57
N ALA A 189 6.04 27.61 13.35
CA ALA A 189 5.24 28.23 12.29
C ALA A 189 5.42 27.62 10.89
N GLU A 190 6.62 27.11 10.58
CA GLU A 190 6.98 26.49 9.30
C GLU A 190 7.43 25.03 9.48
N GLY A 191 7.07 24.39 10.60
CA GLY A 191 7.75 23.18 11.09
C GLY A 191 9.16 23.48 11.62
N LYS A 192 9.81 22.44 12.16
CA LYS A 192 11.18 22.52 12.68
C LYS A 192 12.12 21.65 11.88
N GLN A 193 13.26 22.23 11.53
CA GLN A 193 14.30 21.51 10.82
C GLN A 193 14.96 20.43 11.69
N LEU A 194 14.88 19.19 11.24
CA LEU A 194 15.58 18.05 11.82
C LEU A 194 17.05 18.04 11.42
N ARG A 195 17.91 17.59 12.35
CA ARG A 195 19.35 17.39 12.16
C ARG A 195 19.79 16.10 12.85
N TYR A 196 20.79 15.44 12.29
CA TYR A 196 21.49 14.30 12.94
C TYR A 196 22.24 14.74 14.19
N PRO A 197 22.72 13.81 15.03
CA PRO A 197 23.52 14.14 16.20
C PRO A 197 24.71 15.04 15.86
N GLY A 198 24.89 16.10 16.65
CA GLY A 198 25.91 17.13 16.40
C GLY A 198 25.45 18.28 15.51
N GLY A 199 24.20 18.28 15.04
CA GLY A 199 23.56 19.41 14.37
C GLY A 199 23.95 19.55 12.89
N VAL A 200 24.14 18.42 12.20
CA VAL A 200 24.56 18.32 10.80
C VAL A 200 23.60 17.45 10.00
N GLY A 201 23.73 17.46 8.67
CA GLY A 201 22.91 16.67 7.74
C GLY A 201 21.45 17.09 7.71
N THR A 202 20.71 16.62 6.73
CA THR A 202 19.28 16.85 6.56
C THR A 202 18.64 15.46 6.46
N PRO A 203 18.03 14.94 7.55
CA PRO A 203 17.39 13.63 7.49
C PRO A 203 16.31 13.62 6.41
N ASP A 204 16.34 12.60 5.59
CA ASP A 204 15.23 12.21 4.72
C ASP A 204 14.23 11.45 5.59
N SER A 205 13.30 12.21 6.17
CA SER A 205 12.45 11.73 7.26
C SER A 205 11.15 11.16 6.74
N GLU A 206 11.01 9.84 6.83
CA GLU A 206 9.85 9.12 6.31
C GLU A 206 8.87 8.70 7.40
N GLY A 207 9.36 8.17 8.52
CA GLY A 207 8.48 7.71 9.61
C GLY A 207 8.52 8.65 10.81
N VAL A 208 7.43 8.74 11.58
CA VAL A 208 7.41 9.43 12.88
C VAL A 208 6.57 8.69 13.90
N THR A 209 7.01 8.68 15.16
CA THR A 209 6.21 8.14 16.28
C THR A 209 6.53 8.89 17.58
N VAL A 210 5.55 8.99 18.48
CA VAL A 210 5.63 9.59 19.81
C VAL A 210 5.83 8.49 20.85
N THR A 211 6.91 8.60 21.63
CA THR A 211 7.20 7.63 22.68
C THR A 211 6.46 7.97 23.99
N GLY A 212 6.30 6.99 24.89
CA GLY A 212 5.61 7.19 26.18
C GLY A 212 6.19 8.26 27.12
N ASP A 213 7.40 8.76 26.86
CA ASP A 213 8.00 9.90 27.56
C ASP A 213 7.80 11.26 26.85
N GLY A 214 7.08 11.27 25.73
CA GLY A 214 6.81 12.44 24.89
C GLY A 214 7.94 12.83 23.93
N SER A 215 9.00 12.01 23.81
CA SER A 215 9.99 12.22 22.76
C SER A 215 9.41 11.87 21.39
N ILE A 216 9.95 12.47 20.34
CA ILE A 216 9.63 12.10 18.96
C ILE A 216 10.77 11.25 18.41
N VAL A 217 10.45 10.14 17.77
CA VAL A 217 11.41 9.32 17.03
C VAL A 217 11.04 9.36 15.56
N VAL A 218 12.03 9.66 14.72
CA VAL A 218 11.89 9.78 13.27
C VAL A 218 12.71 8.70 12.58
N GLY A 219 12.11 8.00 11.62
CA GLY A 219 12.78 7.08 10.72
C GLY A 219 13.36 7.82 9.52
N THR A 220 14.56 7.43 9.09
CA THR A 220 15.20 8.01 7.92
C THR A 220 15.91 6.95 7.10
N GLU A 221 15.83 7.08 5.78
CA GLU A 221 16.50 6.17 4.85
C GLU A 221 17.85 6.67 4.33
N ARG A 222 18.10 7.99 4.39
CA ARG A 222 19.36 8.65 3.97
C ARG A 222 19.52 10.04 4.58
N ASP A 223 20.71 10.61 4.42
CA ASP A 223 20.95 12.06 4.61
C ASP A 223 20.75 12.75 3.26
N ASN A 224 19.82 13.70 3.15
CA ASN A 224 19.57 14.47 1.93
C ASN A 224 20.75 15.38 1.53
N ASP A 225 21.71 15.61 2.42
CA ASP A 225 23.00 16.22 2.04
C ASP A 225 23.94 15.23 1.31
N ALA A 226 23.61 13.93 1.30
CA ALA A 226 24.34 12.81 0.68
C ALA A 226 23.37 11.72 0.14
N ASP A 227 22.53 12.13 -0.82
CA ASP A 227 21.35 11.42 -1.30
C ASP A 227 21.58 10.05 -1.99
N ASP A 228 22.83 9.72 -2.35
CA ASP A 228 23.19 8.47 -3.03
C ASP A 228 23.63 7.34 -2.08
N VAL A 229 23.51 7.55 -0.76
CA VAL A 229 23.96 6.62 0.28
C VAL A 229 22.86 6.34 1.29
N SER A 230 22.40 5.09 1.36
CA SER A 230 21.48 4.65 2.41
C SER A 230 22.10 4.84 3.80
N LEU A 231 21.32 5.42 4.71
CA LEU A 231 21.57 5.55 6.13
C LEU A 231 20.26 5.25 6.86
N LEU A 232 20.01 3.96 7.09
CA LEU A 232 18.76 3.47 7.67
C LEU A 232 18.80 3.67 9.19
N SER A 233 18.32 4.82 9.66
CA SER A 233 18.46 5.22 11.07
C SER A 233 17.14 5.61 11.72
N LEU A 234 17.08 5.48 13.04
CA LEU A 234 16.07 6.10 13.88
C LEU A 234 16.70 7.24 14.70
N LEU A 235 16.05 8.39 14.74
CA LEU A 235 16.55 9.62 15.36
C LEU A 235 15.59 10.10 16.44
N ARG A 236 16.06 10.20 17.70
CA ARG A 236 15.24 10.72 18.81
C ARG A 236 15.41 12.23 18.97
N TYR A 237 14.31 12.95 19.16
CA TYR A 237 14.26 14.40 19.35
C TYR A 237 13.53 14.79 20.65
N ASP A 238 14.10 15.78 21.35
CA ASP A 238 13.40 16.56 22.38
C ASP A 238 12.74 17.77 21.71
N VAL A 239 11.41 17.81 21.73
CA VAL A 239 10.58 18.81 21.06
C VAL A 239 10.18 19.99 21.96
N THR A 240 10.65 20.03 23.21
CA THR A 240 10.23 21.04 24.20
C THR A 240 10.90 22.41 24.04
N GLY A 241 11.95 22.49 23.22
CA GLY A 241 12.68 23.74 22.95
C GLY A 241 11.93 24.69 22.02
N ALA A 242 12.32 25.97 22.01
CA ALA A 242 11.75 27.01 21.14
C ALA A 242 12.57 27.29 19.87
N ASP A 243 13.67 26.57 19.66
CA ASP A 243 14.51 26.72 18.48
C ASP A 243 13.78 26.17 17.23
N ALA A 244 14.01 26.81 16.08
CA ALA A 244 13.44 26.40 14.79
C ALA A 244 14.12 25.15 14.19
N SER A 245 15.11 24.59 14.88
CA SER A 245 15.78 23.35 14.48
C SER A 245 15.95 22.46 15.70
N LEU A 246 15.79 21.16 15.47
CA LEU A 246 15.97 20.09 16.45
C LEU A 246 17.20 19.29 16.06
N THR A 247 18.06 19.00 17.04
CA THR A 247 19.20 18.09 16.87
C THR A 247 18.88 16.80 17.58
N ALA A 248 19.05 15.67 16.88
CA ALA A 248 18.78 14.36 17.44
C ALA A 248 19.66 14.15 18.68
N THR A 249 19.04 13.71 19.78
CA THR A 249 19.74 13.40 21.03
C THR A 249 20.43 12.04 20.94
N THR A 250 19.86 11.15 20.13
CA THR A 250 20.32 9.78 19.92
C THR A 250 20.04 9.38 18.47
N GLU A 251 20.93 8.55 17.92
CA GLU A 251 20.80 7.90 16.61
C GLU A 251 21.03 6.41 16.80
N TRP A 252 20.14 5.60 16.22
CA TRP A 252 20.31 4.16 16.07
C TRP A 252 20.46 3.84 14.59
N ASP A 253 21.70 3.61 14.14
CA ASP A 253 22.01 3.21 12.77
C ASP A 253 21.76 1.70 12.59
N LEU A 254 20.69 1.37 11.86
CA LEU A 254 20.23 0.02 11.58
C LEU A 254 20.72 -0.49 10.22
N THR A 255 21.49 0.31 9.45
CA THR A 255 21.91 0.01 8.07
C THR A 255 22.61 -1.35 7.94
N ALA A 256 23.39 -1.74 8.94
CA ALA A 256 24.13 -3.00 8.91
C ALA A 256 23.27 -4.22 9.31
N ASP A 257 22.16 -4.02 10.01
CA ASP A 257 21.28 -5.08 10.50
C ASP A 257 20.07 -5.32 9.58
N LEU A 258 19.58 -4.28 8.90
CA LEU A 258 18.50 -4.34 7.93
C LEU A 258 18.97 -4.90 6.57
N PRO A 259 18.05 -5.49 5.78
CA PRO A 259 18.37 -5.90 4.41
C PRO A 259 18.88 -4.70 3.58
N PRO A 260 19.88 -4.90 2.69
CA PRO A 260 20.36 -3.81 1.85
C PRO A 260 19.28 -3.34 0.87
N THR A 261 18.98 -2.05 0.88
CA THR A 261 18.04 -1.38 -0.01
C THR A 261 18.72 -0.29 -0.84
N GLY A 262 17.97 0.34 -1.75
CA GLY A 262 18.40 1.59 -2.37
C GLY A 262 18.46 2.74 -1.36
N ALA A 263 18.96 3.90 -1.78
CA ALA A 263 18.92 5.11 -0.94
C ALA A 263 17.52 5.74 -0.86
N ASN A 264 16.61 5.32 -1.75
CA ASN A 264 15.21 5.75 -1.84
C ASN A 264 14.27 4.53 -1.85
N ALA A 265 14.51 3.60 -0.93
CA ALA A 265 13.76 2.36 -0.77
C ALA A 265 13.94 1.76 0.64
N GLY A 266 14.27 2.61 1.61
CA GLY A 266 14.77 2.28 2.93
C GLY A 266 13.68 2.24 3.99
N ILE A 267 13.95 2.86 5.14
CA ILE A 267 12.97 2.97 6.23
C ILE A 267 11.94 4.00 5.82
N GLU A 268 10.68 3.58 5.70
CA GLU A 268 9.56 4.48 5.42
C GLU A 268 8.71 4.78 6.66
N ALA A 269 8.67 3.84 7.60
CA ALA A 269 7.73 3.94 8.70
C ALA A 269 8.39 3.51 10.01
N VAL A 270 8.01 4.19 11.10
CA VAL A 270 8.35 3.78 12.45
C VAL A 270 7.12 3.92 13.32
N GLU A 271 6.88 2.94 14.17
CA GLU A 271 5.81 2.98 15.17
C GLU A 271 6.28 2.45 16.52
N TRP A 272 6.02 3.18 17.59
CA TRP A 272 6.40 2.80 18.96
C TRP A 272 5.21 2.20 19.69
N VAL A 273 5.37 0.97 20.19
CA VAL A 273 4.33 0.26 20.94
C VAL A 273 4.79 0.05 22.39
N PRO A 274 3.97 0.43 23.40
CA PRO A 274 4.31 0.23 24.80
C PRO A 274 4.61 -1.23 25.16
N ASP A 275 5.58 -1.45 26.04
CA ASP A 275 5.94 -2.79 26.53
C ASP A 275 4.72 -3.52 27.11
N GLU A 276 3.92 -2.80 27.90
CA GLU A 276 2.74 -3.36 28.58
C GLU A 276 1.70 -3.89 27.60
N ALA A 277 1.49 -3.21 26.47
CA ALA A 277 0.55 -3.64 25.45
C ALA A 277 1.02 -4.96 24.81
N LEU A 278 2.30 -5.07 24.45
CA LEU A 278 2.85 -6.28 23.82
C LEU A 278 2.88 -7.46 24.78
N VAL A 279 3.18 -7.23 26.06
CA VAL A 279 3.14 -8.25 27.11
C VAL A 279 1.72 -8.77 27.29
N ASP A 280 0.72 -7.87 27.36
CA ASP A 280 -0.69 -8.26 27.52
C ASP A 280 -1.23 -9.04 26.31
N LEU A 281 -0.74 -8.72 25.11
CA LEU A 281 -1.04 -9.44 23.87
C LEU A 281 -0.30 -10.78 23.73
N GLY A 282 0.66 -11.07 24.60
CA GLY A 282 1.44 -12.31 24.56
C GLY A 282 2.50 -12.36 23.46
N PHE A 283 3.00 -11.20 23.04
CA PHE A 283 4.06 -11.10 22.04
C PHE A 283 5.31 -11.90 22.46
N SER A 284 6.00 -12.48 21.48
CA SER A 284 7.21 -13.28 21.70
C SER A 284 8.41 -12.71 20.97
N ASP A 285 9.56 -12.75 21.63
CA ASP A 285 10.85 -12.46 21.01
C ASP A 285 11.26 -13.63 20.11
N ALA A 286 11.17 -13.44 18.79
CA ALA A 286 11.51 -14.46 17.81
C ALA A 286 13.02 -14.79 17.80
N SER A 287 13.89 -13.91 18.30
CA SER A 287 15.33 -14.15 18.40
C SER A 287 15.67 -15.22 19.46
N THR A 288 14.83 -15.36 20.48
CA THR A 288 15.00 -16.35 21.56
C THR A 288 13.94 -17.45 21.57
N GLY A 289 12.79 -17.20 20.93
CA GLY A 289 11.61 -18.08 20.95
C GLY A 289 10.87 -18.08 22.30
N ALA A 290 11.08 -17.06 23.14
CA ALA A 290 10.44 -16.90 24.44
C ALA A 290 9.40 -15.77 24.38
N ALA A 291 8.43 -15.81 25.31
CA ALA A 291 7.53 -14.69 25.53
C ALA A 291 8.35 -13.42 25.84
N TYR A 292 7.92 -12.29 25.28
CA TYR A 292 8.56 -11.01 25.50
C TYR A 292 8.47 -10.61 26.97
N ASP A 293 9.63 -10.33 27.57
CA ASP A 293 9.77 -9.89 28.96
C ASP A 293 10.69 -8.66 28.98
N PRO A 294 10.15 -7.43 29.12
CA PRO A 294 10.94 -6.21 29.03
C PRO A 294 12.04 -6.13 30.11
N ASP A 295 11.83 -6.73 31.28
CA ASP A 295 12.82 -6.80 32.37
C ASP A 295 14.03 -7.69 32.01
N GLY A 296 13.92 -8.49 30.95
CA GLY A 296 14.98 -9.34 30.41
C GLY A 296 16.06 -8.59 29.61
N TYR A 297 15.81 -7.34 29.24
CA TYR A 297 16.68 -6.56 28.35
C TYR A 297 17.27 -5.31 29.06
N PRO A 298 18.34 -4.70 28.50
CA PRO A 298 18.77 -3.37 28.92
C PRO A 298 17.64 -2.34 28.80
N ALA A 299 17.75 -1.22 29.51
CA ALA A 299 16.76 -0.14 29.42
C ALA A 299 16.62 0.38 27.98
N HIS A 300 15.39 0.44 27.48
CA HIS A 300 15.07 0.68 26.07
C HIS A 300 13.87 1.63 25.86
N GLY A 301 13.56 2.47 26.85
CA GLY A 301 12.52 3.50 26.71
C GLY A 301 11.07 3.03 26.92
N GLY A 302 10.83 1.79 27.34
CA GLY A 302 9.51 1.31 27.76
C GLY A 302 8.58 0.87 26.62
N GLY A 303 9.12 0.64 25.43
CA GLY A 303 8.38 0.09 24.30
C GLY A 303 9.29 -0.45 23.19
N VAL A 304 8.65 -1.06 22.20
CA VAL A 304 9.28 -1.66 21.01
C VAL A 304 9.01 -0.76 19.81
N TYR A 305 10.02 -0.57 18.96
CA TYR A 305 9.91 0.18 17.72
C TYR A 305 9.72 -0.78 16.54
N PHE A 306 8.59 -0.70 15.86
CA PHE A 306 8.33 -1.38 14.60
C PHE A 306 8.81 -0.48 13.47
N VAL A 307 9.62 -1.03 12.57
CA VAL A 307 10.28 -0.28 11.50
C VAL A 307 9.92 -0.91 10.15
N GLY A 308 9.15 -0.19 9.35
CA GLY A 308 8.74 -0.59 8.00
C GLY A 308 9.82 -0.23 6.97
N VAL A 309 10.09 -1.15 6.04
CA VAL A 309 11.11 -0.95 4.99
C VAL A 309 10.50 -1.16 3.60
N GLU A 310 10.36 -0.10 2.81
CA GLU A 310 9.69 -0.09 1.49
C GLU A 310 10.21 -1.22 0.62
N GLY A 311 11.52 -1.18 0.31
CA GLY A 311 12.11 -2.03 -0.72
C GLY A 311 12.07 -3.52 -0.40
N THR A 312 11.65 -3.88 0.82
CA THR A 312 11.47 -5.27 1.24
C THR A 312 10.01 -5.65 1.51
N GLY A 313 9.14 -4.67 1.74
CA GLY A 313 7.78 -4.87 2.24
C GLY A 313 7.72 -5.45 3.67
N LEU A 314 8.82 -5.46 4.42
CA LEU A 314 8.89 -6.08 5.75
C LEU A 314 8.83 -5.04 6.88
N VAL A 315 8.39 -5.50 8.05
CA VAL A 315 8.44 -4.72 9.30
C VAL A 315 9.37 -5.41 10.29
N HIS A 316 10.22 -4.64 10.98
CA HIS A 316 11.19 -5.15 11.94
C HIS A 316 10.96 -4.56 13.32
N ALA A 317 10.80 -5.41 14.34
CA ALA A 317 10.60 -4.98 15.72
C ALA A 317 11.93 -4.89 16.47
N TYR A 318 12.23 -3.72 17.04
CA TYR A 318 13.48 -3.42 17.73
C TYR A 318 13.29 -2.90 19.15
N LEU A 319 14.18 -3.33 20.05
CA LEU A 319 14.50 -2.61 21.28
C LEU A 319 15.68 -1.69 21.02
N LEU A 320 15.54 -0.43 21.40
CA LEU A 320 16.55 0.61 21.20
C LEU A 320 17.01 1.15 22.55
N SER A 321 18.27 0.97 22.92
CA SER A 321 18.81 1.45 24.19
C SER A 321 19.45 2.82 24.07
N ASP A 322 19.48 3.59 25.15
CA ASP A 322 19.99 4.98 25.16
C ASP A 322 21.50 5.10 24.81
N ASP A 323 22.24 4.00 24.80
CA ASP A 323 23.65 3.95 24.40
C ASP A 323 23.87 3.74 22.89
N GLY A 324 22.79 3.67 22.11
CA GLY A 324 22.81 3.51 20.66
C GLY A 324 22.83 2.06 20.19
N ASP A 325 22.73 1.08 21.10
CA ASP A 325 22.58 -0.33 20.73
C ASP A 325 21.12 -0.62 20.30
N ALA A 326 20.98 -1.50 19.30
CA ALA A 326 19.68 -1.98 18.80
C ALA A 326 19.61 -3.51 18.86
N HIS A 327 18.46 -4.03 19.28
CA HIS A 327 18.21 -5.46 19.34
C HIS A 327 16.91 -5.81 18.62
N ARG A 328 17.03 -6.55 17.50
CA ARG A 328 15.87 -7.03 16.74
C ARG A 328 15.19 -8.20 17.45
N LEU A 329 13.93 -8.01 17.83
CA LEU A 329 13.06 -9.03 18.40
C LEU A 329 12.42 -9.91 17.33
N ALA A 330 11.93 -9.30 16.24
CA ALA A 330 11.19 -10.00 15.21
C ALA A 330 11.29 -9.32 13.84
N THR A 331 10.95 -10.08 12.81
CA THR A 331 10.65 -9.61 11.45
C THR A 331 9.27 -10.13 11.10
N LEU A 332 8.41 -9.22 10.63
CA LEU A 332 7.03 -9.46 10.25
C LEU A 332 6.92 -9.33 8.74
N ASP A 333 6.08 -10.17 8.13
CA ASP A 333 5.71 -10.12 6.72
C ASP A 333 4.23 -9.70 6.63
N PRO A 334 3.94 -8.44 6.30
CA PRO A 334 2.58 -7.93 6.10
C PRO A 334 1.88 -8.46 4.83
N GLU A 335 2.60 -9.22 3.99
CA GLU A 335 2.13 -9.68 2.68
C GLU A 335 1.78 -8.52 1.73
N LEU A 336 2.52 -7.41 1.84
CA LEU A 336 2.42 -6.23 0.97
C LEU A 336 3.65 -6.09 0.09
N ALA A 337 3.49 -5.40 -1.05
CA ALA A 337 4.61 -5.13 -1.96
C ALA A 337 5.59 -4.08 -1.43
N GLY A 338 5.14 -3.22 -0.52
CA GLY A 338 5.89 -2.18 0.16
C GLY A 338 5.22 -1.84 1.50
N VAL A 339 5.92 -1.08 2.34
CA VAL A 339 5.41 -0.53 3.61
C VAL A 339 5.72 0.95 3.60
N MET A 340 4.68 1.78 3.71
CA MET A 340 4.79 3.23 3.61
C MET A 340 4.35 3.91 4.91
N ALA A 341 3.43 3.31 5.68
CA ALA A 341 3.10 3.81 7.02
C ALA A 341 2.78 2.69 8.01
N LEU A 342 2.94 2.99 9.29
CA LEU A 342 2.60 2.12 10.42
C LEU A 342 1.82 2.93 11.45
N ASP A 343 0.82 2.30 12.08
CA ASP A 343 0.13 2.83 13.25
C ASP A 343 -0.37 1.66 14.11
N PHE A 344 -0.15 1.70 15.43
CA PHE A 344 -0.63 0.67 16.34
C PHE A 344 -1.89 1.12 17.08
N ASP A 345 -3.01 0.52 16.73
CA ASP A 345 -4.28 0.79 17.40
C ASP A 345 -4.35 0.06 18.74
N LEU A 346 -3.94 0.75 19.81
CA LEU A 346 -3.98 0.23 21.20
C LEU A 346 -5.35 -0.31 21.60
N ALA A 347 -6.43 0.21 21.01
CA ALA A 347 -7.79 -0.19 21.39
C ALA A 347 -8.19 -1.57 20.85
N THR A 348 -7.62 -1.98 19.72
CA THR A 348 -7.87 -3.30 19.11
C THR A 348 -6.67 -4.25 19.27
N GLY A 349 -5.48 -3.73 19.57
CA GLY A 349 -4.24 -4.49 19.59
C GLY A 349 -3.74 -4.84 18.19
N THR A 350 -4.08 -4.01 17.19
CA THR A 350 -3.79 -4.26 15.78
C THR A 350 -2.70 -3.30 15.30
N LEU A 351 -1.65 -3.84 14.69
CA LEU A 351 -0.68 -3.06 13.91
C LEU A 351 -1.24 -2.90 12.49
N TRP A 352 -1.52 -1.66 12.12
CA TRP A 352 -1.87 -1.29 10.75
C TRP A 352 -0.59 -1.07 9.97
N VAL A 353 -0.46 -1.79 8.85
CA VAL A 353 0.63 -1.62 7.89
C VAL A 353 0.02 -1.11 6.61
N VAL A 354 0.30 0.14 6.26
CA VAL A 354 -0.31 0.82 5.12
C VAL A 354 0.71 0.92 3.99
N CYS A 355 0.22 0.72 2.79
CA CYS A 355 0.98 0.87 1.57
C CYS A 355 0.26 1.86 0.64
N ASP A 356 0.99 2.42 -0.31
CA ASP A 356 0.62 3.56 -1.14
C ASP A 356 -0.12 3.17 -2.44
N ASN A 357 -0.08 4.07 -3.43
CA ASN A 357 -0.62 3.85 -4.77
C ASN A 357 -0.01 2.62 -5.49
N GLY A 358 1.19 2.17 -5.13
CA GLY A 358 1.89 1.01 -5.69
C GLY A 358 1.19 -0.32 -5.38
N CYS A 359 0.33 -0.34 -4.36
CA CYS A 359 -0.48 -1.49 -3.95
C CYS A 359 -1.97 -1.13 -3.81
N ASP A 360 -2.44 -0.14 -4.57
CA ASP A 360 -3.82 0.33 -4.54
C ASP A 360 -4.29 0.84 -3.14
N GLY A 361 -3.39 1.40 -2.33
CA GLY A 361 -3.72 1.88 -0.98
C GLY A 361 -4.14 0.77 -0.02
N THR A 362 -3.68 -0.46 -0.26
CA THR A 362 -4.04 -1.61 0.56
C THR A 362 -3.34 -1.54 1.92
N SER A 363 -4.08 -1.81 2.99
CA SER A 363 -3.52 -1.94 4.34
C SER A 363 -3.61 -3.38 4.82
N SER A 364 -2.55 -3.87 5.47
CA SER A 364 -2.52 -5.16 6.15
C SER A 364 -2.71 -4.98 7.65
N LEU A 365 -3.57 -5.82 8.25
CA LEU A 365 -3.90 -5.78 9.66
C LEU A 365 -3.21 -6.93 10.38
N LEU A 366 -2.26 -6.62 11.25
CA LEU A 366 -1.48 -7.62 11.95
C LEU A 366 -1.82 -7.64 13.44
N GLU A 367 -2.04 -8.82 14.00
CA GLU A 367 -2.28 -9.04 15.43
C GLU A 367 -1.36 -10.13 15.98
N VAL A 368 -1.10 -10.12 17.29
CA VAL A 368 -0.32 -11.17 17.94
C VAL A 368 -1.17 -12.45 18.00
N GLY A 369 -0.70 -13.50 17.32
CA GLY A 369 -1.34 -14.81 17.29
C GLY A 369 -1.08 -15.66 18.54
N ASP A 370 -1.73 -16.83 18.59
CA ASP A 370 -1.60 -17.79 19.71
C ASP A 370 -0.16 -18.30 19.95
N ASP A 371 0.72 -18.20 18.95
CA ASP A 371 2.14 -18.55 19.04
C ASP A 371 3.04 -17.37 19.45
N GLY A 372 2.45 -16.20 19.70
CA GLY A 372 3.12 -14.98 20.13
C GLY A 372 3.78 -14.19 18.99
N ALA A 373 3.68 -14.63 17.74
CA ALA A 373 4.12 -13.87 16.58
C ALA A 373 2.99 -12.99 16.04
N PHE A 374 3.32 -11.83 15.46
CA PHE A 374 2.34 -11.10 14.66
C PHE A 374 2.01 -11.89 13.40
N ALA A 375 0.72 -11.98 13.08
CA ALA A 375 0.20 -12.62 11.89
C ALA A 375 -0.79 -11.69 11.19
N VAL A 376 -0.83 -11.78 9.85
CA VAL A 376 -1.83 -11.07 9.04
C VAL A 376 -3.20 -11.66 9.32
N MET A 377 -4.10 -10.82 9.84
CA MET A 377 -5.50 -11.17 10.12
C MET A 377 -6.41 -10.90 8.93
N GLY A 378 -5.99 -9.99 8.04
CA GLY A 378 -6.63 -9.66 6.80
C GLY A 378 -6.03 -8.39 6.19
N GLN A 379 -6.41 -8.13 4.95
CA GLN A 379 -6.09 -6.87 4.27
C GLN A 379 -7.38 -6.10 4.01
N VAL A 380 -7.30 -4.77 4.04
CA VAL A 380 -8.40 -3.87 3.72
C VAL A 380 -7.97 -2.90 2.61
N ALA A 381 -8.89 -2.62 1.69
CA ALA A 381 -8.70 -1.58 0.69
C ALA A 381 -8.80 -0.20 1.33
N ARG A 382 -8.24 0.83 0.68
CA ARG A 382 -8.51 2.24 1.00
C ARG A 382 -10.01 2.56 0.94
N PRO A 383 -10.49 3.64 1.60
CA PRO A 383 -11.88 4.09 1.48
C PRO A 383 -12.34 4.18 0.02
N GLU A 384 -13.57 3.77 -0.28
CA GLU A 384 -14.08 3.73 -1.67
C GLU A 384 -14.01 5.09 -2.37
N GLY A 385 -14.21 6.18 -1.62
CA GLY A 385 -14.12 7.55 -2.12
C GLY A 385 -12.71 8.12 -2.16
N MET A 386 -11.69 7.39 -1.69
CA MET A 386 -10.29 7.83 -1.71
C MET A 386 -9.63 7.50 -3.05
N ALA A 387 -9.02 8.51 -3.66
CA ALA A 387 -8.17 8.32 -4.83
C ALA A 387 -6.97 7.40 -4.50
N ASN A 388 -6.30 6.88 -5.53
CA ASN A 388 -5.09 6.09 -5.34
C ASN A 388 -3.89 7.02 -5.15
N LEU A 389 -3.72 7.54 -3.94
CA LEU A 389 -2.75 8.59 -3.57
C LEU A 389 -1.37 8.01 -3.22
N ASN A 390 -0.32 8.83 -3.27
CA ASN A 390 1.00 8.45 -2.76
C ASN A 390 1.00 8.54 -1.23
N SER A 391 0.31 7.61 -0.58
CA SER A 391 0.08 7.68 0.86
C SER A 391 1.26 7.14 1.68
N GLU A 392 2.05 8.06 2.25
CA GLU A 392 3.28 7.77 3.01
C GLU A 392 3.15 8.05 4.51
N GLY A 393 1.96 8.44 4.97
CA GLY A 393 1.67 8.59 6.39
C GLY A 393 0.27 8.12 6.74
N PHE A 394 0.10 7.56 7.93
CA PHE A 394 -1.19 7.11 8.43
C PHE A 394 -1.24 7.26 9.94
N ALA A 395 -2.33 7.82 10.48
CA ALA A 395 -2.52 7.96 11.91
C ALA A 395 -3.96 7.64 12.32
N ILE A 396 -4.13 6.77 13.32
CA ILE A 396 -5.41 6.46 13.93
C ILE A 396 -5.58 7.28 15.21
N THR A 397 -6.71 7.99 15.31
CA THR A 397 -7.01 8.69 16.57
C THR A 397 -7.38 7.70 17.68
N PRO A 398 -7.12 8.03 18.96
CA PRO A 398 -7.46 7.14 20.06
C PRO A 398 -8.98 7.18 20.32
N VAL A 399 -9.48 6.22 21.10
CA VAL A 399 -10.92 6.05 21.36
C VAL A 399 -11.58 7.25 22.03
N GLU A 400 -10.81 8.13 22.67
CA GLU A 400 -11.30 9.39 23.24
C GLU A 400 -11.81 10.37 22.16
N GLN A 401 -11.41 10.18 20.89
CA GLN A 401 -11.90 10.95 19.75
C GLN A 401 -13.18 10.36 19.12
N CYS A 402 -13.72 9.28 19.70
CA CYS A 402 -14.96 8.69 19.24
C CYS A 402 -16.14 9.65 19.33
N ALA A 403 -16.79 9.87 18.18
CA ALA A 403 -18.01 10.64 18.06
C ALA A 403 -19.00 9.89 17.17
N VAL A 404 -20.20 9.62 17.70
CA VAL A 404 -21.28 8.95 16.95
C VAL A 404 -20.86 7.57 16.39
N GLY A 405 -20.05 6.82 17.15
CA GLY A 405 -19.63 5.47 16.80
C GLY A 405 -18.47 5.37 15.82
N VAL A 406 -17.87 6.50 15.44
CA VAL A 406 -16.67 6.55 14.58
C VAL A 406 -15.62 7.48 15.17
N ARG A 407 -14.37 7.29 14.78
CA ARG A 407 -13.25 8.18 15.12
C ARG A 407 -12.46 8.56 13.85
N PRO A 408 -11.83 9.75 13.82
CA PRO A 408 -11.04 10.16 12.67
C PRO A 408 -9.82 9.25 12.44
N VAL A 409 -9.43 9.15 11.18
CA VAL A 409 -8.11 8.67 10.76
C VAL A 409 -7.56 9.63 9.72
N TYR A 410 -6.24 9.69 9.61
CA TYR A 410 -5.55 10.62 8.73
C TYR A 410 -4.56 9.90 7.84
N TRP A 411 -4.40 10.39 6.61
CA TRP A 411 -3.33 10.01 5.70
C TRP A 411 -2.54 11.24 5.28
N ALA A 412 -1.24 11.06 5.09
CA ALA A 412 -0.41 12.00 4.36
C ALA A 412 -0.35 11.58 2.89
N ASP A 413 -0.40 12.55 1.98
CA ASP A 413 -0.24 12.39 0.54
C ASP A 413 1.00 13.18 0.11
N ASP A 414 2.03 12.42 -0.22
CA ASP A 414 3.35 12.92 -0.55
C ASP A 414 3.37 13.68 -1.89
N ASP A 415 2.44 13.34 -2.79
CA ASP A 415 2.28 13.98 -4.11
C ASP A 415 1.60 15.37 -4.05
N ASP A 416 1.08 15.80 -2.89
CA ASP A 416 0.30 17.04 -2.73
C ASP A 416 -0.86 17.13 -3.73
N THR A 417 -1.66 16.06 -3.83
CA THR A 417 -2.68 15.92 -4.88
C THR A 417 -3.71 17.04 -4.77
N ASP A 418 -3.91 17.75 -5.89
CA ASP A 418 -4.78 18.94 -5.98
C ASP A 418 -4.38 20.07 -4.99
N GLY A 419 -3.12 20.11 -4.58
CA GLY A 419 -2.55 21.08 -3.64
C GLY A 419 -2.82 20.72 -2.17
N HIS A 420 -3.12 19.46 -1.86
CA HIS A 420 -3.39 18.98 -0.52
C HIS A 420 -2.56 17.75 -0.15
N SER A 421 -1.93 17.79 1.03
CA SER A 421 -1.14 16.68 1.57
C SER A 421 -1.80 15.95 2.73
N LEU A 422 -2.91 16.42 3.30
CA LEU A 422 -3.57 15.75 4.42
C LEU A 422 -5.02 15.39 4.13
N TRP A 423 -5.33 14.11 4.33
CA TRP A 423 -6.64 13.53 4.07
C TRP A 423 -7.20 12.93 5.35
N ALA A 424 -8.50 13.08 5.57
CA ALA A 424 -9.20 12.49 6.70
C ALA A 424 -10.32 11.56 6.24
N GLY A 425 -10.47 10.47 6.98
CA GLY A 425 -11.58 9.54 6.88
C GLY A 425 -12.07 9.18 8.27
N THR A 426 -12.71 8.02 8.38
CA THR A 426 -13.19 7.51 9.66
C THR A 426 -12.88 6.03 9.81
N LEU A 427 -12.72 5.58 11.04
CA LEU A 427 -12.79 4.18 11.45
C LEU A 427 -13.94 3.99 12.44
N PRO A 428 -14.52 2.78 12.51
CA PRO A 428 -15.43 2.43 13.59
C PRO A 428 -14.74 2.60 14.94
N CYS A 429 -15.50 3.09 15.91
CA CYS A 429 -15.06 3.01 17.29
C CYS A 429 -15.15 1.57 17.77
N PRO A 430 -14.09 1.01 18.35
CA PRO A 430 -14.19 -0.27 19.01
C PRO A 430 -15.22 -0.19 20.14
N ASP A 431 -15.95 -1.29 20.35
CA ASP A 431 -16.97 -1.36 21.40
C ASP A 431 -16.34 -1.05 22.77
N ASP A 432 -16.78 0.04 23.40
CA ASP A 432 -16.30 0.48 24.70
C ASP A 432 -16.61 -0.59 25.77
N PRO A 433 -15.61 -1.27 26.37
CA PRO A 433 -15.86 -2.25 27.41
C PRO A 433 -16.44 -1.62 28.70
N GLU A 434 -16.43 -0.28 28.82
CA GLU A 434 -16.99 0.46 29.96
C GLU A 434 -18.36 1.10 29.70
N GLN A 435 -18.90 1.06 28.48
CA GLN A 435 -20.30 1.46 28.25
C GLN A 435 -21.26 0.31 28.58
N PRO A 436 -22.14 0.45 29.60
CA PRO A 436 -23.19 -0.53 29.80
C PRO A 436 -24.12 -0.48 28.58
N GLY A 437 -24.11 -1.58 27.81
CA GLY A 437 -24.78 -1.71 26.53
C GLY A 437 -26.15 -1.05 26.48
N GLY A 438 -26.34 -0.19 25.48
CA GLY A 438 -27.66 0.25 25.06
C GLY A 438 -28.48 -0.98 24.73
N GLU A 439 -29.58 -1.19 25.46
CA GLU A 439 -30.49 -2.29 25.24
C GLU A 439 -31.04 -2.24 23.81
N ASP A 440 -30.60 -3.18 22.96
CA ASP A 440 -31.33 -3.57 21.76
C ASP A 440 -32.68 -4.16 22.19
N GLY A 441 -33.68 -3.28 22.25
CA GLY A 441 -35.07 -3.62 22.45
C GLY A 441 -35.60 -4.45 21.29
N THR A 442 -35.40 -5.77 21.37
CA THR A 442 -36.17 -6.75 20.62
C THR A 442 -37.55 -6.87 21.26
N ASP A 443 -38.51 -6.08 20.77
CA ASP A 443 -39.93 -6.25 21.12
C ASP A 443 -40.61 -7.10 20.04
N ASP A 444 -40.66 -8.41 20.26
CA ASP A 444 -41.57 -9.32 19.57
C ASP A 444 -42.56 -9.86 20.60
N GLY A 445 -43.76 -9.26 20.62
CA GLY A 445 -44.76 -9.50 21.65
C GLY A 445 -46.16 -9.09 21.23
N SER A 446 -46.78 -9.91 20.39
CA SER A 446 -48.22 -9.85 20.08
C SER A 446 -49.10 -10.10 21.33
N ASP A 447 -50.01 -9.18 21.67
CA ASP A 447 -51.41 -9.52 22.03
C ASP A 447 -52.34 -8.29 21.97
N ALA A 448 -53.62 -8.61 21.78
CA ALA A 448 -54.70 -7.79 21.30
C ALA A 448 -55.23 -6.69 22.24
N GLY A 449 -55.65 -5.59 21.60
CA GLY A 449 -56.95 -4.95 21.84
C GLY A 449 -57.02 -3.89 22.94
N THR A 450 -57.18 -2.62 22.55
CA THR A 450 -58.44 -1.88 22.74
C THR A 450 -58.44 -0.55 22.00
N ASP A 451 -59.63 -0.23 21.51
CA ASP A 451 -60.13 0.99 20.88
C ASP A 451 -60.02 2.21 21.81
N ASP A 452 -59.56 3.35 21.29
CA ASP A 452 -60.19 4.68 21.47
C ASP A 452 -59.38 5.75 20.72
N GLY A 453 -60.06 6.53 19.86
CA GLY A 453 -59.45 7.36 18.82
C GLY A 453 -59.16 8.83 19.15
N THR A 454 -59.27 9.63 18.08
CA THR A 454 -59.13 11.11 17.89
C THR A 454 -57.77 11.45 17.21
N ASP A 455 -57.69 11.63 15.88
CA ASP A 455 -58.17 12.70 14.97
C ASP A 455 -57.30 13.97 14.97
N ASP A 456 -57.22 14.58 13.77
CA ASP A 456 -56.45 15.74 13.28
C ASP A 456 -54.99 15.43 12.83
N GLY A 457 -54.58 15.58 11.56
CA GLY A 457 -55.12 16.30 10.42
C GLY A 457 -54.12 17.36 9.95
N GLY A 458 -53.54 17.22 8.75
CA GLY A 458 -52.71 18.27 8.13
C GLY A 458 -51.83 17.78 6.98
N ALA A 459 -52.25 18.08 5.75
CA ALA A 459 -51.63 17.71 4.49
C ALA A 459 -50.86 18.89 3.83
N ASP A 460 -50.16 18.55 2.74
CA ASP A 460 -49.85 19.38 1.55
C ASP A 460 -48.75 20.47 1.71
N ASP A 461 -47.89 20.79 0.74
CA ASP A 461 -47.82 20.64 -0.72
C ASP A 461 -46.35 20.78 -1.17
N GLY A 462 -45.88 20.09 -2.22
CA GLY A 462 -45.60 20.67 -3.57
C GLY A 462 -44.13 21.11 -3.74
N GLY A 463 -43.43 20.96 -4.87
CA GLY A 463 -43.71 20.56 -6.24
C GLY A 463 -42.55 21.07 -7.13
N ALA A 464 -42.26 20.32 -8.21
CA ALA A 464 -41.66 20.65 -9.53
C ALA A 464 -40.82 21.95 -9.71
N GLY A 465 -39.70 22.00 -10.44
CA GLY A 465 -39.31 21.30 -11.66
C GLY A 465 -38.81 22.31 -12.72
N GLY A 466 -37.85 21.91 -13.56
CA GLY A 466 -37.44 22.58 -14.82
C GLY A 466 -36.44 23.74 -14.67
N THR A 467 -35.56 24.05 -15.62
CA THR A 467 -35.30 23.57 -16.99
C THR A 467 -33.99 24.21 -17.49
N GLU A 468 -33.41 23.57 -18.50
CA GLU A 468 -32.24 23.88 -19.33
C GLU A 468 -32.07 25.32 -19.86
N SER A 469 -30.82 25.70 -20.18
CA SER A 469 -30.29 25.88 -21.57
C SER A 469 -29.40 27.13 -21.81
N GLY A 470 -28.33 26.90 -22.59
CA GLY A 470 -27.62 27.87 -23.47
C GLY A 470 -26.38 28.52 -22.85
N GLY A 471 -25.14 28.19 -23.26
CA GLY A 471 -24.45 28.63 -24.51
C GLY A 471 -23.61 29.88 -24.19
N ASP A 472 -22.38 30.15 -24.63
CA ASP A 472 -21.59 29.83 -25.83
C ASP A 472 -20.22 30.57 -25.64
N ASP A 473 -19.15 29.87 -26.02
CA ASP A 473 -17.84 30.24 -26.59
C ASP A 473 -16.80 31.19 -25.93
N GLY A 474 -15.54 30.72 -25.97
CA GLY A 474 -14.34 31.55 -25.86
C GLY A 474 -13.02 30.78 -25.80
N THR A 475 -12.49 30.37 -26.96
CA THR A 475 -11.15 29.77 -27.18
C THR A 475 -9.97 30.64 -26.71
N GLY A 476 -8.92 29.99 -26.19
CA GLY A 476 -7.58 30.56 -26.01
C GLY A 476 -6.52 29.48 -25.76
N ASP A 477 -5.81 29.11 -26.81
CA ASP A 477 -4.64 28.22 -26.86
C ASP A 477 -3.38 28.90 -26.28
N GLY A 478 -2.48 28.11 -25.70
CA GLY A 478 -1.16 28.53 -25.23
C GLY A 478 -0.63 27.66 -24.09
N GLY A 479 -0.10 26.49 -24.44
CA GLY A 479 0.39 25.51 -23.48
C GLY A 479 1.73 25.83 -22.81
N GLU A 480 2.08 24.99 -21.85
CA GLU A 480 3.43 24.49 -21.58
C GLU A 480 3.26 23.20 -20.75
N GLU A 481 3.59 22.07 -21.38
CA GLU A 481 3.55 20.70 -20.85
C GLU A 481 4.83 20.50 -20.02
N LEU A 482 4.68 20.23 -18.73
CA LEU A 482 5.79 19.88 -17.82
C LEU A 482 6.08 18.37 -17.91
N PRO A 483 7.34 17.94 -17.75
CA PRO A 483 7.77 16.60 -18.10
C PRO A 483 7.38 15.55 -17.05
N ASP A 484 6.74 14.51 -17.56
CA ASP A 484 6.57 13.16 -16.99
C ASP A 484 7.93 12.49 -16.75
N THR A 485 8.24 12.15 -15.50
CA THR A 485 9.42 11.36 -15.10
C THR A 485 9.04 9.99 -14.56
N GLY A 486 8.36 9.18 -15.37
CA GLY A 486 8.35 7.72 -15.17
C GLY A 486 9.74 7.10 -15.36
N ALA A 487 10.43 6.78 -14.26
CA ALA A 487 11.68 6.04 -14.27
C ALA A 487 11.42 4.54 -14.52
N GLY A 488 11.52 4.12 -15.78
CA GLY A 488 11.46 2.71 -16.17
C GLY A 488 12.72 1.93 -15.76
N SER A 489 12.56 0.99 -14.84
CA SER A 489 13.57 0.01 -14.41
C SER A 489 14.02 -0.92 -15.55
N GLY A 490 15.20 -0.65 -16.09
CA GLY A 490 15.85 -1.48 -17.11
C GLY A 490 16.65 -2.64 -16.51
N LEU A 491 16.10 -3.86 -16.54
CA LEU A 491 16.84 -5.10 -16.28
C LEU A 491 17.96 -5.31 -17.31
N LEU A 492 19.22 -5.23 -16.87
CA LEU A 492 20.41 -5.61 -17.65
C LEU A 492 20.80 -7.07 -17.37
N VAL A 493 20.39 -7.98 -18.25
CA VAL A 493 20.88 -9.37 -18.29
C VAL A 493 22.27 -9.41 -18.92
N VAL A 494 23.32 -9.66 -18.12
CA VAL A 494 24.68 -9.88 -18.62
C VAL A 494 24.86 -11.34 -19.06
N GLY A 495 24.78 -11.58 -20.36
CA GLY A 495 25.16 -12.84 -21.00
C GLY A 495 26.67 -12.97 -21.20
N ALA A 496 27.31 -13.88 -20.48
CA ALA A 496 28.73 -14.21 -20.66
C ALA A 496 28.97 -15.06 -21.92
N LEU A 497 29.65 -14.50 -22.92
CA LEU A 497 30.13 -15.20 -24.11
C LEU A 497 31.63 -15.51 -23.99
N LEU A 498 31.96 -16.79 -23.85
CA LEU A 498 33.31 -17.33 -23.98
C LEU A 498 33.78 -17.29 -25.45
N THR A 499 34.90 -16.64 -25.72
CA THR A 499 35.66 -16.84 -26.97
C THR A 499 37.05 -17.40 -26.69
N LEU A 500 37.26 -18.65 -27.11
CA LEU A 500 38.58 -19.26 -27.27
C LEU A 500 39.27 -18.69 -28.52
N ALA A 501 40.49 -18.16 -28.37
CA ALA A 501 41.48 -18.15 -29.44
C ALA A 501 42.88 -18.21 -28.84
N GLY A 502 43.58 -19.33 -29.04
CA GLY A 502 44.98 -19.49 -28.69
C GLY A 502 45.89 -18.95 -29.79
N LEU A 503 47.09 -18.49 -29.41
CA LEU A 503 48.30 -18.73 -30.19
C LEU A 503 49.56 -18.57 -29.33
N THR A 504 50.37 -19.62 -29.34
CA THR A 504 51.72 -19.77 -28.77
C THR A 504 52.77 -18.93 -29.50
N VAL A 505 53.79 -18.39 -28.81
CA VAL A 505 55.24 -18.47 -29.18
C VAL A 505 56.10 -18.25 -27.92
N ALA A 506 57.21 -18.97 -27.87
CA ALA A 506 58.06 -19.28 -26.74
C ALA A 506 59.35 -18.42 -26.60
N VAL A 507 60.10 -18.77 -25.55
CA VAL A 507 61.57 -18.71 -25.34
C VAL A 507 62.13 -17.47 -24.64
N ALA A 508 62.67 -17.69 -23.43
CA ALA A 508 64.12 -17.68 -23.17
C ALA A 508 64.39 -17.69 -21.65
N GLY A 509 64.88 -18.81 -21.12
CA GLY A 509 65.31 -18.87 -19.72
C GLY A 509 66.63 -18.15 -19.46
N ARG A 510 66.87 -17.76 -18.20
CA ARG A 510 68.18 -17.93 -17.57
C ARG A 510 68.11 -17.94 -16.04
N ARG A 511 68.66 -19.03 -15.49
CA ARG A 511 68.91 -19.34 -14.08
C ARG A 511 69.88 -18.37 -13.39
N ARG A 512 69.73 -18.19 -12.07
CA ARG A 512 70.76 -18.25 -11.00
C ARG A 512 70.03 -18.21 -9.64
N ARG A 513 69.87 -19.32 -8.89
CA ARG A 513 70.77 -19.97 -7.89
C ARG A 513 71.02 -19.18 -6.59
N GLY A 514 70.66 -19.82 -5.45
CA GLY A 514 71.18 -19.62 -4.08
C GLY A 514 70.04 -19.47 -3.05
N LEU A 515 69.51 -20.50 -2.37
CA LEU A 515 70.01 -21.37 -1.27
C LEU A 515 70.46 -20.65 0.02
N GLY A 516 69.76 -20.96 1.13
CA GLY A 516 70.15 -20.75 2.54
C GLY A 516 68.92 -20.48 3.42
N LEU A 517 68.22 -21.50 3.94
CA LEU A 517 68.44 -22.27 5.19
C LEU A 517 67.95 -21.56 6.48
N SER A 518 67.08 -22.30 7.17
CA SER A 518 66.55 -22.16 8.54
C SER A 518 65.30 -21.31 8.73
#